data_AF-A0A6G9ST21-F1
#
_entry.id   AF-A0A6G9ST21-F1
#
_cell.length_a   1.000
_cell.length_b   1.000
_cell.length_c   1.000
_cell.angle_alpha   90.00
_cell.angle_beta   90.00
_cell.angle_gamma   90.00
#
_symmetry.space_group_name_H-M   'P 1'
#
loop_
_entity.id
_entity.type
_entity.pdbx_description
1 polymer ?
#
loop_
_entity_poly.entity_id
_entity_poly.type
_entity_poly.pdbx_seq_one_letter_code
_entity_poly.pdbx_strand_id
1 'polypeptide(L)' 'MENLGVTVEEYLDGLAAGIDILELKRLEARRIPTNLALEVMAITPKVIDGTATPEEIVRGIMILTPSLREQLE' A
#
# COMPACT_ATOMS: atom_id res chain seq x y z
N MET A 1 -3.00 -19.11 -3.76
CA MET A 1 -2.32 -18.28 -2.74
C MET A 1 -1.01 -17.82 -3.33
N GLU A 2 -0.76 -16.52 -3.39
CA GLU A 2 0.58 -16.00 -3.70
C GLU A 2 1.50 -16.32 -2.53
N ASN A 3 2.68 -16.90 -2.80
CA ASN A 3 3.72 -17.04 -1.80
C ASN A 3 4.56 -15.75 -1.82
N LEU A 4 4.31 -14.88 -0.84
CA LEU A 4 4.97 -13.58 -0.72
C LEU A 4 6.31 -13.66 0.04
N GLY A 5 6.76 -14.86 0.42
CA GLY A 5 8.02 -15.06 1.14
C GLY A 5 8.05 -14.49 2.55
N VAL A 6 6.89 -14.18 3.13
CA VAL A 6 6.77 -13.58 4.47
C VAL A 6 6.86 -14.67 5.53
N THR A 7 7.82 -14.50 6.45
CA THR A 7 7.98 -15.35 7.63
C THR A 7 6.93 -15.03 8.70
N VAL A 8 6.75 -15.92 9.67
CA VAL A 8 5.80 -15.69 10.78
C VAL A 8 6.26 -14.50 11.62
N GLU A 9 7.57 -14.38 11.84
CA GLU A 9 8.19 -13.29 12.59
C GLU A 9 7.91 -11.94 11.92
N GLU A 10 8.15 -11.81 10.61
CA GLU A 10 7.86 -10.58 9.87
C GLU A 10 6.38 -10.21 9.90
N TYR A 11 5.49 -11.20 9.85
CA TYR A 11 4.06 -10.98 9.97
C TYR A 11 3.69 -10.42 11.35
N LEU A 12 4.25 -10.98 12.43
CA LEU A 12 3.99 -10.55 13.80
C LEU A 12 4.58 -9.15 14.09
N ASP A 13 5.77 -8.86 13.58
CA ASP A 13 6.39 -7.54 13.69
C ASP A 13 5.55 -6.48 12.97
N GLY A 14 5.04 -6.82 11.78
CA GLY A 14 4.08 -6.02 11.04
C GLY A 14 2.82 -5.71 11.83
N LEU A 15 2.21 -6.76 12.40
CA LEU A 15 1.01 -6.62 13.22
C LEU A 15 1.26 -5.72 14.43
N ALA A 16 2.41 -5.87 15.10
CA ALA A 16 2.81 -5.01 16.22
C ALA A 16 3.00 -3.54 15.80
N ALA A 17 3.45 -3.30 14.57
CA ALA A 17 3.56 -1.96 13.98
C ALA A 17 2.25 -1.42 13.37
N GLY A 18 1.16 -2.20 13.38
CA GLY A 18 -0.11 -1.84 12.75
C GLY A 18 -0.07 -1.87 11.21
N ILE A 19 0.86 -2.62 10.63
CA ILE A 19 1.07 -2.75 9.18
C ILE A 19 0.64 -4.14 8.72
N ASP A 20 -0.26 -4.20 7.73
CA ASP A 20 -0.53 -5.45 7.01
C ASP A 20 0.66 -5.75 6.06
N ILE A 21 1.62 -6.53 6.56
CA ILE A 21 2.84 -6.89 5.82
C ILE A 21 2.52 -7.72 4.56
N LEU A 22 1.45 -8.51 4.58
CA LEU A 22 1.08 -9.28 3.39
C LEU A 22 0.62 -8.31 2.29
N GLU A 23 -0.19 -7.32 2.63
CA GLU A 23 -0.63 -6.32 1.66
C GLU A 23 0.53 -5.44 1.18
N LEU A 24 1.43 -5.03 2.08
CA LEU A 24 2.64 -4.30 1.71
C LEU A 24 3.46 -5.08 0.67
N LYS A 25 3.68 -6.39 0.92
CA LYS A 25 4.44 -7.25 0.00
C LYS A 25 3.74 -7.46 -1.35
N ARG A 26 2.40 -7.49 -1.39
CA ARG A 26 1.66 -7.52 -2.66
C ARG A 26 1.86 -6.24 -3.47
N LEU A 27 1.82 -5.08 -2.81
CA LEU A 27 2.05 -3.80 -3.47
C LEU A 27 3.49 -3.68 -3.97
N GLU A 28 4.47 -4.12 -3.17
CA GLU A 28 5.88 -4.19 -3.58
C GLU A 28 6.07 -5.13 -4.79
N ALA A 29 5.41 -6.29 -4.81
CA ALA A 29 5.44 -7.22 -5.95
C ALA A 29 4.88 -6.59 -7.24
N ARG A 30 3.99 -5.59 -7.13
CA ARG A 30 3.48 -4.77 -8.24
C ARG A 30 4.39 -3.60 -8.61
N ARG A 31 5.64 -3.60 -8.12
CA ARG A 31 6.65 -2.54 -8.30
C ARG A 31 6.18 -1.18 -7.79
N ILE A 32 5.48 -1.18 -6.66
CA ILE A 32 5.16 0.05 -5.93
C ILE A 32 6.25 0.24 -4.87
N PRO A 33 6.98 1.37 -4.88
CA PRO A 33 7.95 1.69 -3.83
C PRO A 33 7.30 1.64 -2.43
N THR A 34 8.02 1.12 -1.43
CA THR A 34 7.50 0.89 -0.06
C THR A 34 6.84 2.13 0.54
N ASN A 35 7.41 3.33 0.36
CA ASN A 35 6.82 4.58 0.84
C ASN A 35 5.46 4.87 0.21
N LEU A 36 5.32 4.66 -1.11
CA LEU A 36 4.05 4.86 -1.82
C LEU A 36 3.03 3.75 -1.50
N ALA A 37 3.50 2.52 -1.27
CA ALA A 37 2.64 1.42 -0.84
C ALA A 37 2.02 1.71 0.53
N LEU A 38 2.83 2.14 1.50
CA LEU A 38 2.35 2.56 2.83
C LEU A 38 1.38 3.74 2.73
N GLU A 39 1.63 4.70 1.84
CA GLU A 39 0.74 5.83 1.61
C GLU A 39 -0.62 5.37 1.08
N VAL A 40 -0.65 4.48 0.08
CA VAL A 40 -1.90 3.89 -0.43
C VAL A 40 -2.63 3.06 0.65
N MET A 41 -1.89 2.34 1.49
CA MET A 41 -2.48 1.59 2.61
C MET A 41 -3.12 2.51 3.64
N ALA A 42 -2.62 3.73 3.82
CA ALA A 42 -3.25 4.74 4.68
C ALA A 42 -4.48 5.41 4.03
N ILE A 43 -4.50 5.54 2.69
CA ILE A 43 -5.63 6.11 1.93
C ILE A 43 -6.78 5.11 1.80
N THR A 44 -6.48 3.84 1.55
CA THR A 44 -7.47 2.78 1.28
C THR A 44 -8.60 2.70 2.31
N PRO A 45 -8.36 2.65 3.64
CA PRO A 45 -9.46 2.61 4.61
C PRO A 45 -10.32 3.87 4.55
N LYS A 46 -9.73 5.06 4.32
CA LYS A 46 -10.50 6.30 4.16
C LYS A 46 -11.43 6.26 2.95
N VAL A 47 -10.99 5.64 1.85
CA VAL A 47 -11.81 5.45 0.65
C VAL A 47 -12.97 4.50 0.94
N ILE A 48 -12.71 3.38 1.62
CA ILE A 48 -13.73 2.40 2.00
C ILE A 48 -14.77 3.04 2.94
N ASP A 49 -14.31 3.84 3.91
CA ASP A 49 -15.14 4.52 4.90
C ASP A 49 -15.85 5.77 4.35
N GLY A 50 -15.56 6.17 3.10
CA GLY A 50 -16.12 7.37 2.48
C GLY A 50 -15.64 8.68 3.10
N THR A 51 -14.48 8.68 3.77
CA THR A 51 -13.87 9.83 4.44
C THR A 51 -12.66 10.41 3.72
N ALA A 52 -12.21 9.77 2.63
CA ALA A 52 -11.11 10.27 1.82
C ALA A 52 -11.47 11.59 1.12
N THR A 53 -10.54 12.53 1.15
CA THR A 53 -10.60 13.76 0.35
C THR A 53 -10.42 13.47 -1.15
N PRO A 54 -10.90 14.35 -2.04
CA PRO A 54 -10.61 14.22 -3.47
C PRO A 54 -9.12 14.11 -3.78
N GLU A 55 -8.28 14.86 -3.07
CA GLU A 55 -6.83 14.86 -3.22
C GLU A 55 -6.22 13.50 -2.84
N GLU A 56 -6.69 12.89 -1.75
CA GLU A 56 -6.26 11.54 -1.34
C GLU A 56 -6.70 10.48 -2.35
N ILE A 57 -7.91 10.59 -2.91
CA ILE A 57 -8.39 9.68 -3.95
C ILE A 57 -7.49 9.78 -5.19
N VAL A 58 -7.24 11.00 -5.68
CA VAL A 58 -6.36 11.25 -6.83
C VAL A 58 -4.97 10.69 -6.54
N ARG A 59 -4.42 10.97 -5.35
CA ARG A 59 -3.11 10.48 -4.94
C ARG A 59 -3.03 8.94 -4.94
N GLY A 60 -4.04 8.26 -4.41
CA GLY A 60 -4.13 6.81 -4.45
C GLY A 60 -4.17 6.26 -5.88
N ILE A 61 -4.94 6.89 -6.78
CA ILE A 61 -4.99 6.51 -8.20
C ILE A 61 -3.64 6.69 -8.89
N MET A 62 -2.96 7.82 -8.63
CA MET A 62 -1.63 8.07 -9.20
C MET A 62 -0.63 7.01 -8.75
N ILE A 63 -0.62 6.65 -7.47
CA ILE A 63 0.26 5.60 -6.93
C ILE A 63 -0.03 4.24 -7.58
N LEU A 64 -1.30 3.87 -7.74
CA LEU A 64 -1.70 2.56 -8.26
C LEU A 64 -1.53 2.42 -9.78
N THR A 65 -1.41 3.53 -10.51
CA THR A 65 -1.29 3.56 -11.97
C THR A 65 0.17 3.71 -12.39
N PRO A 66 0.82 2.70 -13.01
CA PRO A 66 2.26 2.73 -13.30
C PRO A 66 2.75 3.99 -14.03
N SER A 67 2.06 4.41 -15.10
CA SER A 67 2.43 5.59 -15.90
C SER A 67 2.27 6.93 -15.17
N LEU A 68 1.43 6.98 -14.13
CA LEU A 68 1.27 8.16 -13.28
C LEU A 68 2.26 8.13 -12.11
N ARG A 69 2.57 6.94 -11.60
CA ARG A 69 3.54 6.74 -10.52
C ARG A 69 4.95 7.19 -10.90
N GLU A 70 5.36 7.04 -12.15
CA GLU A 70 6.64 7.56 -12.67
C GLU A 70 6.79 9.09 -12.52
N GLN A 71 5.70 9.82 -12.29
CA GLN A 71 5.72 11.27 -12.05
C GLN A 71 5.84 11.63 -10.56
N LEU A 72 5.84 10.63 -9.67
CA LEU A 72 5.94 10.77 -8.22
C LEU A 72 7.35 10.46 -7.69
N GLU A 73 8.25 9.99 -8.56
CA GLU A 73 9.68 9.77 -8.32
C GLU A 73 10.50 11.03 -8.62
#